data_AF-A0A8H5HDK5-F1
#
_entry.id   AF-A0A8H5HDK5-F1
#
_cell.length_a   1.000
_cell.length_b   1.000
_cell.length_c   1.000
_cell.angle_alpha   90.00
_cell.angle_beta   90.00
_cell.angle_gamma   90.00
#
_symmetry.space_group_name_H-M   'P 1'
#
loop_
_entity.id
_entity.type
_entity.pdbx_description
1 polymer ?
#
loop_
_entity_poly.entity_id
_entity_poly.type
_entity_poly.pdbx_seq_one_letter_code
_entity_poly.pdbx_strand_id
1 'polypeptide(L)'
;MLYSTIKVVGPNLPQVSPITSPATSTSTGSPIPPTNASSKNLSIVPAIVGGAIGGLAILLLLIAIAYILKRRQKDARPQRRLTFHRDLMVQHRRPPSDIERGSVESVSPILPRLDFQNPITAPTPRGPTRPYFPASDMVMPIPDTTSTHRQVQLDNRVRQLEQQMAGMRRQNRGGTGTGTALEQMRVQAQWLRALRDSPWALGHTDVPPPQLHLYMD
;
A
#
# COMPACT_ATOMS: atom_id res chain seq x y z
N MET A 1 11.28 20.00 49.49
CA MET A 1 10.46 19.29 48.50
C MET A 1 11.10 17.92 48.27
N LEU A 2 10.49 16.87 48.84
CA LEU A 2 11.01 15.50 48.84
C LEU A 2 10.37 14.73 47.68
N TYR A 3 11.17 14.26 46.73
CA TYR A 3 10.69 13.40 45.64
C TYR A 3 10.71 11.95 46.11
N SER A 4 9.53 11.36 46.25
CA SER A 4 9.31 9.95 46.54
C SER A 4 9.45 9.13 45.26
N THR A 5 10.43 8.22 45.24
CA THR A 5 10.69 7.29 44.12
C THR A 5 9.95 5.98 44.38
N ILE A 6 8.88 5.74 43.64
CA ILE A 6 8.12 4.49 43.69
C ILE A 6 8.80 3.48 42.73
N LYS A 7 9.47 2.48 43.30
CA LYS A 7 9.94 1.30 42.54
C LYS A 7 8.75 0.38 42.27
N VAL A 8 8.33 0.30 41.02
CA VAL A 8 7.36 -0.69 40.54
C VAL A 8 8.11 -1.99 40.22
N VAL A 9 7.84 -3.04 41.00
CA VAL A 9 8.30 -4.41 40.77
C VAL A 9 7.38 -5.04 39.73
N GLY A 10 7.91 -5.31 38.53
CA GLY A 10 7.20 -6.00 37.45
C GLY A 10 7.30 -7.54 37.58
N PRO A 11 6.28 -8.29 37.12
CA PRO A 11 6.23 -9.74 37.27
C PRO A 11 7.17 -10.50 36.31
N ASN A 12 7.73 -11.59 36.85
CA ASN A 12 8.57 -12.60 36.22
C ASN A 12 7.92 -13.20 34.96
N LEU A 13 8.59 -13.09 33.81
CA LEU A 13 8.24 -13.81 32.58
C LEU A 13 9.09 -15.08 32.47
N PRO A 14 8.53 -16.21 31.98
CA PRO A 14 9.26 -17.47 31.84
C PRO A 14 10.36 -17.36 30.76
N GLN A 15 11.57 -17.69 31.19
CA GLN A 15 12.80 -17.79 30.42
C GLN A 15 12.71 -18.93 29.40
N VAL A 16 12.57 -18.59 28.13
CA VAL A 16 12.68 -19.53 27.00
C VAL A 16 14.17 -19.75 26.70
N SER A 17 14.61 -21.00 26.76
CA SER A 17 16.00 -21.40 26.52
C SER A 17 16.42 -21.16 25.05
N PRO A 18 17.59 -20.57 24.77
CA PRO A 18 18.11 -20.50 23.42
C PRO A 18 18.67 -21.85 22.97
N ILE A 19 18.10 -22.36 21.87
CA ILE A 19 18.59 -23.52 21.12
C ILE A 19 19.99 -23.19 20.58
N THR A 20 20.96 -23.98 21.04
CA THR A 20 22.37 -23.89 20.65
C THR A 20 22.56 -24.53 19.28
N SER A 21 22.95 -23.74 18.27
CA SER A 21 23.41 -24.26 16.97
C SER A 21 24.91 -24.57 17.02
N PRO A 22 25.38 -25.64 16.34
CA PRO A 22 26.76 -26.09 16.39
C PRO A 22 27.71 -25.15 15.64
N ALA A 23 28.86 -24.88 16.23
CA ALA A 23 29.95 -24.11 15.64
C ALA A 23 30.69 -24.94 14.58
N THR A 24 30.72 -24.42 13.34
CA THR A 24 31.60 -24.92 12.27
C THR A 24 32.97 -24.26 12.40
N SER A 25 33.96 -25.03 12.82
CA SER A 25 35.36 -24.61 12.91
C SER A 25 35.99 -24.59 11.51
N THR A 26 36.17 -23.41 10.92
CA THR A 26 36.98 -23.23 9.70
C THR A 26 38.38 -22.78 10.12
N SER A 27 39.36 -23.67 9.97
CA SER A 27 40.78 -23.36 10.15
C SER A 27 41.31 -22.56 8.94
N THR A 28 41.56 -21.27 9.12
CA THR A 28 42.29 -20.46 8.13
C THR A 28 43.71 -20.23 8.61
N GLY A 29 44.66 -20.69 7.80
CA GLY A 29 46.09 -20.69 8.08
C GLY A 29 46.67 -19.31 8.44
N SER A 30 47.64 -19.36 9.34
CA SER A 30 48.42 -18.25 9.85
C SER A 30 49.23 -17.55 8.73
N PRO A 31 49.01 -16.26 8.45
CA PRO A 31 49.95 -15.48 7.67
C PRO A 31 51.11 -15.02 8.57
N ILE A 32 52.31 -15.37 8.14
CA ILE A 32 53.60 -14.99 8.71
C ILE A 32 53.68 -13.45 8.85
N PRO A 33 54.06 -12.91 10.02
CA PRO A 33 54.15 -11.47 10.22
C PRO A 33 55.35 -10.89 9.47
N PRO A 34 55.21 -9.81 8.68
CA PRO A 34 56.38 -9.08 8.18
C PRO A 34 57.05 -8.34 9.34
N THR A 35 58.16 -8.91 9.80
CA THR A 35 59.21 -8.23 10.57
C THR A 35 59.74 -7.04 9.77
N ASN A 36 59.50 -5.82 10.29
CA ASN A 36 60.46 -4.72 10.42
C ASN A 36 59.72 -3.37 10.56
N ALA A 37 59.10 -3.16 11.72
CA ALA A 37 58.70 -1.83 12.15
C ALA A 37 59.89 -1.16 12.86
N SER A 38 60.76 -0.52 12.07
CA SER A 38 61.61 0.55 12.58
C SER A 38 60.70 1.59 13.23
N SER A 39 60.77 1.73 14.55
CA SER A 39 59.98 2.64 15.39
C SER A 39 60.30 4.11 15.10
N LYS A 40 59.89 4.59 13.93
CA LYS A 40 59.79 6.02 13.67
C LYS A 40 58.37 6.39 14.08
N ASN A 41 58.25 7.30 15.04
CA ASN A 41 57.01 7.92 15.49
C ASN A 41 56.33 8.67 14.33
N LEU A 42 55.82 7.92 13.36
CA LEU A 42 54.99 8.44 12.28
C LEU A 42 53.61 8.61 12.90
N SER A 43 53.25 9.87 13.12
CA SER A 43 51.92 10.24 13.59
C SER A 43 50.89 9.50 12.75
N ILE A 44 49.94 8.81 13.40
CA ILE A 44 48.89 8.01 12.74
C ILE A 44 47.87 8.89 11.98
N VAL A 45 47.99 10.21 12.17
CA VAL A 45 47.12 11.26 11.64
C VAL A 45 46.96 11.27 10.11
N PRO A 46 48.01 11.16 9.26
CA PRO A 46 47.85 11.33 7.81
C PRO A 46 47.08 10.16 7.17
N ALA A 47 47.13 8.95 7.75
CA ALA A 47 46.39 7.80 7.23
C ALA A 47 44.87 7.98 7.41
N ILE A 48 44.45 8.54 8.55
CA ILE A 48 43.03 8.80 8.84
C ILE A 48 42.51 9.96 7.97
N VAL A 49 43.32 11.02 7.81
CA VAL A 49 42.94 12.19 7.01
C VAL A 49 42.81 11.85 5.53
N GLY A 50 43.66 10.97 4.99
CA GLY A 50 43.58 10.51 3.60
C GLY A 50 42.27 9.77 3.27
N GLY A 51 41.82 8.91 4.18
CA GLY A 51 40.56 8.18 4.02
C GLY A 51 39.34 9.10 4.03
N ALA A 52 39.31 10.08 4.93
CA ALA A 52 38.20 11.03 5.02
C ALA A 52 38.04 11.88 3.75
N ILE A 53 39.16 12.41 3.22
CA ILE A 53 39.14 13.24 2.00
C ILE A 53 38.72 12.41 0.77
N GLY A 54 39.27 11.20 0.63
CA GLY A 54 38.90 10.28 -0.46
C GLY A 54 37.43 9.86 -0.41
N GLY A 55 36.94 9.53 0.79
CA GLY A 55 35.53 9.19 1.01
C GLY A 55 34.57 10.33 0.69
N LEU A 56 34.90 11.56 1.10
CA LEU A 56 34.11 12.76 0.78
C LEU A 56 34.06 13.01 -0.73
N ALA A 57 35.16 12.85 -1.44
CA ALA A 57 35.20 13.01 -2.89
C ALA A 57 34.31 11.99 -3.61
N ILE A 58 34.39 10.70 -3.23
CA ILE A 58 33.55 9.63 -3.81
C ILE A 58 32.07 9.83 -3.45
N LEU A 59 31.78 10.25 -2.22
CA LEU A 59 30.40 10.50 -1.76
C LEU A 59 29.77 11.67 -2.53
N LEU A 60 30.50 12.77 -2.73
CA LEU A 60 30.04 13.90 -3.54
C LEU A 60 29.83 13.51 -5.00
N LEU A 61 30.71 12.67 -5.56
CA LEU A 61 30.57 12.15 -6.91
C LEU A 61 29.28 11.30 -7.06
N LEU A 62 29.00 10.41 -6.10
CA LEU A 62 27.78 9.60 -6.08
C LEU A 62 26.52 10.47 -5.98
N ILE A 63 26.54 11.49 -5.13
CA ILE A 63 25.42 12.45 -5.01
C ILE A 63 25.22 13.19 -6.33
N ALA A 64 26.29 13.64 -6.99
CA ALA A 64 26.21 14.33 -8.27
C ALA A 64 25.65 13.41 -9.38
N ILE A 65 26.11 12.16 -9.47
CA ILE A 65 25.57 11.18 -10.42
C ILE A 65 24.09 10.91 -10.15
N ALA A 66 23.71 10.65 -8.89
CA ALA A 66 22.31 10.42 -8.51
C ALA A 66 21.44 11.64 -8.83
N TYR A 67 21.95 12.86 -8.63
CA TYR A 67 21.27 14.10 -8.96
C TYR A 67 21.06 14.25 -10.47
N ILE A 68 22.09 13.98 -11.29
CA ILE A 68 21.98 14.02 -12.75
C ILE A 68 21.00 12.97 -13.25
N LEU A 69 21.04 11.74 -12.73
CA LEU A 69 20.09 10.68 -13.10
C LEU A 69 18.66 11.05 -12.71
N LYS A 70 18.44 11.58 -11.51
CA LYS A 70 17.12 12.09 -11.08
C LYS A 70 16.64 13.25 -11.94
N ARG A 71 17.54 14.16 -12.34
CA ARG A 71 17.22 15.27 -13.23
C ARG A 71 16.82 14.76 -14.61
N ARG A 72 17.59 13.85 -15.20
CA ARG A 72 17.26 13.22 -16.49
C ARG A 72 15.96 12.43 -16.43
N GLN A 73 15.62 11.79 -15.31
CA GLN A 73 14.34 11.10 -15.15
C GLN A 73 13.13 12.04 -15.08
N LYS A 74 13.30 13.30 -14.68
CA LYS A 74 12.21 14.29 -14.72
C LYS A 74 11.88 14.70 -16.15
N ASP A 75 12.92 14.87 -16.97
CA ASP A 75 12.76 15.25 -18.39
C ASP A 75 12.38 14.03 -19.27
N ALA A 76 12.75 12.82 -18.86
CA ALA A 76 12.36 11.57 -19.51
C ALA A 76 10.97 11.04 -19.09
N ARG A 77 10.10 11.89 -18.53
CA ARG A 77 8.67 11.60 -18.40
C ARG A 77 7.91 12.04 -19.66
N PRO A 78 8.27 11.46 -20.81
CA PRO A 78 7.25 10.76 -21.59
C PRO A 78 7.78 9.42 -22.14
N GLN A 79 6.94 8.39 -22.21
CA GLN A 79 7.20 7.07 -22.85
C GLN A 79 7.75 5.89 -22.02
N ARG A 80 7.48 5.79 -20.71
CA ARG A 80 7.34 4.45 -20.07
C ARG A 80 5.91 3.89 -20.20
N ARG A 81 5.28 4.15 -21.36
CA ARG A 81 4.29 3.26 -21.97
C ARG A 81 5.01 2.55 -23.12
N LEU A 82 5.92 1.64 -22.79
CA LEU A 82 6.46 0.65 -23.73
C LEU A 82 5.56 -0.60 -23.82
N THR A 83 4.33 -0.48 -23.36
CA THR A 83 3.26 -1.43 -23.63
C THR A 83 2.09 -0.62 -24.20
N PHE A 84 1.89 -0.76 -25.51
CA PHE A 84 0.78 -0.22 -26.29
C PHE A 84 0.79 1.31 -26.53
N HIS A 85 1.57 1.74 -27.51
CA HIS A 85 1.29 2.99 -28.24
C HIS A 85 -0.05 2.84 -28.95
N ARG A 86 -1.09 3.46 -28.37
CA ARG A 86 -2.41 3.63 -28.98
C ARG A 86 -2.35 4.31 -30.35
N ASP A 87 -1.25 4.99 -30.67
CA ASP A 87 -0.96 5.56 -32.00
C ASP A 87 -0.45 4.56 -33.05
N LEU A 88 -0.08 3.34 -32.64
CA LEU A 88 0.11 2.21 -33.56
C LEU A 88 -1.14 1.35 -33.71
N MET A 89 -2.17 1.57 -32.88
CA MET A 89 -3.49 1.02 -33.17
C MET A 89 -4.09 1.89 -34.27
N VAL A 90 -4.32 1.28 -35.43
CA VAL A 90 -4.99 1.88 -36.59
C VAL A 90 -6.21 2.66 -36.10
N GLN A 91 -6.09 3.98 -36.02
CA GLN A 91 -7.25 4.84 -35.85
C GLN A 91 -8.04 4.68 -37.15
N HIS A 92 -9.12 3.90 -37.11
CA HIS A 92 -10.11 3.94 -38.16
C HIS A 92 -10.55 5.40 -38.29
N ARG A 93 -10.10 6.03 -39.38
CA ARG A 93 -10.54 7.35 -39.81
C ARG A 93 -12.05 7.37 -39.71
N ARG A 94 -12.59 8.18 -38.81
CA ARG A 94 -13.98 8.60 -38.95
C ARG A 94 -14.03 9.38 -40.27
N PRO A 95 -14.86 8.97 -41.24
CA PRO A 95 -14.98 9.70 -42.49
C PRO A 95 -15.39 11.14 -42.20
N PRO A 96 -14.81 12.13 -42.91
CA PRO A 96 -15.20 13.52 -42.78
C PRO A 96 -16.67 13.65 -43.21
N SER A 97 -17.51 14.04 -42.25
CA SER A 97 -18.85 14.57 -42.54
C SER A 97 -18.67 16.01 -43.01
N ASP A 98 -18.26 16.16 -44.25
CA ASP A 98 -18.45 17.39 -44.99
C ASP A 98 -19.90 17.44 -45.50
N ILE A 99 -20.49 18.64 -45.47
CA ILE A 99 -21.76 19.02 -46.12
C ILE A 99 -23.00 18.49 -45.33
N GLU A 100 -23.90 19.27 -44.73
CA GLU A 100 -24.54 20.49 -45.20
C GLU A 100 -24.92 21.47 -44.08
N ARG A 101 -24.73 22.73 -44.46
CA ARG A 101 -25.30 23.94 -43.89
C ARG A 101 -26.81 23.98 -44.22
N GLY A 102 -27.64 23.93 -43.19
CA GLY A 102 -28.96 24.58 -43.17
C GLY A 102 -30.16 23.68 -43.40
N SER A 103 -30.83 23.29 -42.31
CA SER A 103 -32.28 23.45 -42.19
C SER A 103 -32.71 23.12 -40.76
N VAL A 104 -33.68 23.87 -40.30
CA VAL A 104 -34.23 23.88 -38.95
C VAL A 104 -35.22 22.73 -38.87
N GLU A 105 -34.87 21.61 -38.23
CA GLU A 105 -35.91 20.72 -37.72
C GLU A 105 -35.42 19.92 -36.51
N SER A 106 -36.11 20.19 -35.40
CA SER A 106 -36.00 19.48 -34.13
C SER A 106 -36.47 18.04 -34.31
N VAL A 107 -35.55 17.14 -34.66
CA VAL A 107 -35.80 15.70 -34.60
C VAL A 107 -34.92 15.10 -33.51
N SER A 108 -35.60 14.66 -32.46
CA SER A 108 -35.06 13.94 -31.32
C SER A 108 -34.22 12.74 -31.81
N PRO A 109 -33.06 12.45 -31.19
CA PRO A 109 -32.33 11.23 -31.49
C PRO A 109 -33.17 10.04 -30.99
N ILE A 110 -33.90 9.42 -31.91
CA ILE A 110 -34.56 8.14 -31.76
C ILE A 110 -33.45 7.11 -31.53
N LEU A 111 -33.31 6.71 -30.27
CA LEU A 111 -32.53 5.56 -29.88
C LEU A 111 -33.10 4.32 -30.58
N PRO A 112 -32.26 3.44 -31.16
CA PRO A 112 -32.73 2.13 -31.58
C PRO A 112 -33.22 1.39 -30.34
N ARG A 113 -34.55 1.18 -30.30
CA ARG A 113 -35.22 0.35 -29.31
C ARG A 113 -34.70 -1.08 -29.49
N LEU A 114 -33.84 -1.50 -28.56
CA LEU A 114 -33.51 -2.91 -28.38
C LEU A 114 -34.77 -3.60 -27.87
N ASP A 115 -35.57 -4.10 -28.80
CA ASP A 115 -36.68 -5.00 -28.50
C ASP A 115 -36.11 -6.33 -27.98
N PHE A 116 -35.86 -6.39 -26.67
CA PHE A 116 -35.79 -7.64 -25.92
C PHE A 116 -37.22 -8.18 -25.76
N GLN A 117 -37.84 -8.50 -26.89
CA GLN A 117 -39.11 -9.20 -26.92
C GLN A 117 -38.81 -10.68 -27.10
N ASN A 118 -38.65 -11.36 -25.98
CA ASN A 118 -39.07 -12.74 -25.76
C ASN A 118 -38.90 -13.07 -24.26
N PRO A 119 -39.98 -13.02 -23.45
CA PRO A 119 -39.96 -13.73 -22.19
C PRO A 119 -39.92 -15.22 -22.53
N ILE A 120 -38.75 -15.84 -22.37
CA ILE A 120 -38.66 -17.29 -22.36
C ILE A 120 -39.41 -17.72 -21.10
N THR A 121 -40.69 -18.06 -21.27
CA THR A 121 -41.48 -18.80 -20.29
C THR A 121 -40.88 -20.20 -20.19
N ALA A 122 -39.80 -20.32 -19.45
CA ALA A 122 -39.33 -21.63 -19.02
C ALA A 122 -40.40 -22.21 -18.08
N PRO A 123 -40.88 -23.45 -18.30
CA PRO A 123 -41.78 -24.09 -17.36
C PRO A 123 -41.03 -24.27 -16.04
N THR A 124 -41.45 -23.53 -15.01
CA THR A 124 -40.91 -23.64 -13.66
C THR A 124 -41.04 -25.09 -13.21
N PRO A 125 -39.93 -25.82 -12.96
CA PRO A 125 -40.04 -27.15 -12.38
C PRO A 125 -40.69 -27.01 -11.00
N ARG A 126 -41.82 -27.70 -10.79
CA ARG A 126 -42.43 -27.87 -9.48
C ARG A 126 -41.45 -28.63 -8.60
N GLY A 127 -40.61 -27.87 -7.90
CA GLY A 127 -39.80 -28.38 -6.80
C GLY A 127 -40.69 -28.89 -5.67
N PRO A 128 -40.14 -29.74 -4.79
CA PRO A 128 -40.86 -30.36 -3.69
C PRO A 128 -41.56 -29.30 -2.83
N THR A 129 -42.87 -29.51 -2.59
CA THR A 129 -43.73 -28.70 -1.74
C THR A 129 -43.03 -28.45 -0.41
N ARG A 130 -42.62 -27.20 -0.18
CA ARG A 130 -42.00 -26.76 1.06
C ARG A 130 -43.03 -27.00 2.18
N PRO A 131 -42.72 -27.77 3.23
CA PRO A 131 -43.63 -27.94 4.35
C PRO A 131 -43.96 -26.56 4.93
N TYR A 132 -45.25 -26.33 5.13
CA TYR A 132 -45.80 -25.14 5.77
C TYR A 132 -45.30 -25.11 7.22
N PHE A 133 -44.27 -24.29 7.48
CA PHE A 133 -43.88 -23.97 8.84
C PHE A 133 -44.87 -22.91 9.34
N PRO A 134 -45.63 -23.16 10.42
CA PRO A 134 -46.45 -22.12 11.03
C PRO A 134 -45.55 -20.94 11.38
N ALA A 135 -46.06 -19.73 11.15
CA ALA A 135 -45.44 -18.49 11.57
C ALA A 135 -45.40 -18.45 13.11
N SER A 136 -44.51 -19.23 13.73
CA SER A 136 -44.04 -18.97 15.07
C SER A 136 -43.36 -17.62 15.03
N ASP A 137 -43.81 -16.73 15.90
CA ASP A 137 -43.28 -15.39 16.14
C ASP A 137 -41.76 -15.34 15.96
N MET A 138 -41.33 -15.06 14.73
CA MET A 138 -39.97 -14.64 14.47
C MET A 138 -39.91 -13.22 14.99
N VAL A 139 -39.67 -13.12 16.30
CA VAL A 139 -39.00 -11.97 16.89
C VAL A 139 -37.78 -11.74 16.01
N MET A 140 -37.92 -10.82 15.06
CA MET A 140 -36.79 -10.34 14.28
C MET A 140 -35.77 -9.91 15.33
N PRO A 141 -34.61 -10.58 15.43
CA PRO A 141 -33.57 -10.10 16.31
C PRO A 141 -33.31 -8.68 15.84
N ILE A 142 -33.70 -7.71 16.67
CA ILE A 142 -33.35 -6.32 16.47
C ILE A 142 -31.83 -6.37 16.32
N PRO A 143 -31.26 -6.01 15.16
CA PRO A 143 -29.83 -6.06 14.99
C PRO A 143 -29.28 -5.07 16.02
N ASP A 144 -28.75 -5.60 17.12
CA ASP A 144 -28.01 -4.82 18.08
C ASP A 144 -26.82 -4.28 17.31
N THR A 145 -26.94 -3.04 16.81
CA THR A 145 -25.91 -2.31 16.09
C THR A 145 -24.80 -1.85 17.03
N THR A 146 -24.54 -2.63 18.09
CA THR A 146 -23.45 -2.40 19.00
C THR A 146 -22.16 -2.58 18.22
N SER A 147 -21.58 -1.44 17.81
CA SER A 147 -20.34 -1.41 17.06
C SER A 147 -19.31 -2.30 17.75
N THR A 148 -18.83 -3.30 17.02
CA THR A 148 -17.89 -4.26 17.61
C THR A 148 -16.58 -3.54 17.92
N HIS A 149 -15.84 -4.02 18.93
CA HIS A 149 -14.52 -3.48 19.25
C HIS A 149 -13.59 -3.41 18.01
N ARG A 150 -13.68 -4.41 17.13
CA ARG A 150 -12.92 -4.47 15.86
C ARG A 150 -13.30 -3.32 14.92
N GLN A 151 -14.59 -2.99 14.79
CA GLN A 151 -15.04 -1.86 13.99
C GLN A 151 -14.53 -0.53 14.53
N VAL A 152 -14.59 -0.32 15.84
CA VAL A 152 -14.06 0.88 16.49
C VAL A 152 -12.56 1.04 16.22
N GLN A 153 -11.80 -0.06 16.27
CA GLN A 153 -10.37 -0.05 15.97
C GLN A 153 -10.08 0.33 14.51
N LEU A 154 -10.85 -0.22 13.56
CA LEU A 154 -10.74 0.12 12.14
C LEU A 154 -11.09 1.59 11.87
N ASP A 155 -12.18 2.10 12.46
CA ASP A 155 -12.60 3.50 12.30
C ASP A 155 -11.53 4.47 12.84
N ASN A 156 -10.94 4.16 14.00
CA ASN A 156 -9.85 4.96 14.55
C ASN A 156 -8.64 5.00 13.60
N ARG A 157 -8.31 3.88 12.95
CA ARG A 157 -7.20 3.80 12.01
C ARG A 157 -7.49 4.56 10.71
N VAL A 158 -8.71 4.48 10.19
CA VAL A 158 -9.15 5.28 9.03
C VAL A 158 -9.02 6.77 9.34
N ARG A 159 -9.49 7.23 10.50
CA ARG A 159 -9.35 8.63 10.92
C ARG A 159 -7.89 9.07 11.01
N GLN A 160 -7.00 8.21 11.53
CA GLN A 160 -5.58 8.51 11.62
C GLN A 160 -4.94 8.67 10.22
N LEU A 161 -5.24 7.78 9.28
CA LEU A 161 -4.78 7.87 7.89
C LEU A 161 -5.28 9.14 7.20
N GLU A 162 -6.54 9.52 7.42
CA GLU A 162 -7.10 10.75 6.87
C GLU A 162 -6.44 12.00 7.42
N GLN A 163 -6.13 12.03 8.72
CA GLN A 163 -5.37 13.12 9.33
C GLN A 163 -3.94 13.21 8.72
N GLN A 164 -3.28 12.07 8.50
CA GLN A 164 -1.97 12.04 7.84
C GLN A 164 -2.02 12.55 6.40
N MET A 165 -3.02 12.14 5.61
CA MET A 165 -3.23 12.65 4.25
C MET A 165 -3.51 14.15 4.24
N ALA A 166 -4.31 14.65 5.19
CA ALA A 166 -4.60 16.07 5.32
C ALA A 166 -3.32 16.88 5.64
N GLY A 167 -2.46 16.37 6.52
CA GLY A 167 -1.16 16.95 6.83
C GLY A 167 -0.25 17.00 5.60
N MET A 168 -0.10 15.86 4.91
CA MET A 168 0.74 15.77 3.71
C MET A 168 0.26 16.67 2.57
N ARG A 169 -1.06 16.79 2.38
CA ARG A 169 -1.63 17.71 1.39
C ARG A 169 -1.27 19.17 1.66
N ARG A 170 -1.28 19.60 2.93
CA ARG A 170 -0.90 20.97 3.29
C ARG A 170 0.58 21.21 3.06
N GLN A 171 1.43 20.26 3.46
CA GLN A 171 2.88 20.37 3.32
C GLN A 171 3.32 20.32 1.85
N ASN A 172 2.60 19.59 1.00
CA ASN A 172 3.02 19.35 -0.38
C ASN A 172 2.23 20.14 -1.43
N ARG A 173 1.95 21.42 -1.17
CA ARG A 173 1.19 22.28 -2.09
C ARG A 173 1.92 22.60 -3.42
N GLY A 174 3.18 22.20 -3.58
CA GLY A 174 3.97 22.43 -4.81
C GLY A 174 4.98 21.34 -5.18
N GLY A 175 5.08 20.23 -4.45
CA GLY A 175 6.06 19.18 -4.75
C GLY A 175 5.44 18.04 -5.58
N THR A 176 6.12 17.62 -6.65
CA THR A 176 5.70 16.51 -7.52
C THR A 176 5.91 15.11 -6.89
N GLY A 177 6.37 15.03 -5.64
CA GLY A 177 6.82 13.79 -5.01
C GLY A 177 5.79 13.04 -4.17
N THR A 178 4.83 13.70 -3.50
CA THR A 178 3.95 12.99 -2.55
C THR A 178 2.69 12.39 -3.17
N GLY A 179 2.51 12.54 -4.49
CA GLY A 179 1.32 12.03 -5.18
C GLY A 179 1.14 10.52 -5.01
N THR A 180 2.24 9.76 -5.12
CA THR A 180 2.20 8.29 -4.95
C THR A 180 1.90 7.87 -3.51
N ALA A 181 2.45 8.59 -2.52
CA ALA A 181 2.19 8.32 -1.11
C ALA A 181 0.74 8.64 -0.73
N LEU A 182 0.19 9.77 -1.22
CA LEU A 182 -1.21 10.13 -1.05
C LEU A 182 -2.15 9.09 -1.67
N GLU A 183 -1.82 8.59 -2.86
CA GLU A 183 -2.62 7.58 -3.52
C GLU A 183 -2.58 6.25 -2.74
N GLN A 184 -1.41 5.83 -2.27
CA GLN A 184 -1.26 4.61 -1.47
C GLN A 184 -2.08 4.68 -0.17
N MET A 185 -2.01 5.80 0.57
CA MET A 185 -2.82 5.98 1.77
C MET A 185 -4.32 6.00 1.47
N ARG A 186 -4.73 6.55 0.32
CA ARG A 186 -6.13 6.57 -0.10
C ARG A 186 -6.66 5.16 -0.37
N VAL A 187 -5.89 4.35 -1.08
CA VAL A 187 -6.21 2.94 -1.33
C VAL A 187 -6.30 2.18 -0.01
N GLN A 188 -5.36 2.40 0.90
CA GLN A 188 -5.38 1.78 2.24
C GLN A 188 -6.63 2.19 3.04
N ALA A 189 -7.01 3.47 3.00
CA ALA A 189 -8.22 3.95 3.68
C ALA A 189 -9.51 3.37 3.07
N GLN A 190 -9.55 3.13 1.75
CA GLN A 190 -10.69 2.44 1.12
C GLN A 190 -10.75 0.98 1.53
N TRP A 191 -9.60 0.30 1.57
CA TRP A 191 -9.52 -1.10 1.98
C TRP A 191 -9.96 -1.29 3.44
N LEU A 192 -9.54 -0.41 4.36
CA LEU A 192 -9.98 -0.46 5.76
C LEU A 192 -11.49 -0.25 5.92
N ARG A 193 -12.12 0.59 5.08
CA ARG A 193 -13.59 0.75 5.08
C ARG A 193 -14.28 -0.52 4.59
N ALA A 194 -13.81 -1.11 3.50
CA ALA A 194 -14.36 -2.38 3.01
C ALA A 194 -14.20 -3.50 4.05
N LEU A 195 -13.09 -3.50 4.78
CA LEU A 195 -12.84 -4.45 5.85
C LEU A 195 -13.79 -4.26 7.05
N ARG A 196 -14.13 -3.02 7.39
CA ARG A 196 -15.06 -2.71 8.49
C ARG A 196 -16.45 -3.28 8.25
N ASP A 197 -16.87 -3.30 7.00
CA ASP A 197 -18.18 -3.81 6.59
C ASP A 197 -18.14 -5.34 6.30
N SER A 198 -16.99 -5.99 6.54
CA SER A 198 -16.82 -7.42 6.33
C SER A 198 -17.42 -8.27 7.47
N PRO A 199 -17.78 -9.55 7.21
CA PRO A 199 -18.30 -10.46 8.23
C PRO A 199 -17.39 -10.63 9.44
N TRP A 200 -16.07 -10.51 9.26
CA TRP A 200 -15.10 -10.61 10.36
C TRP A 200 -15.18 -9.41 11.32
N ALA A 201 -15.31 -8.21 10.78
CA ALA A 201 -15.45 -7.00 11.58
C ALA A 201 -16.83 -6.95 12.27
N LEU A 202 -17.87 -7.49 11.62
CA LEU A 202 -19.20 -7.64 12.21
C LEU A 202 -19.29 -8.74 13.28
N GLY A 203 -18.23 -9.53 13.49
CA GLY A 203 -18.23 -10.63 14.47
C GLY A 203 -18.96 -11.89 14.01
N HIS A 204 -19.32 -11.99 12.72
CA HIS A 204 -19.90 -13.21 12.15
C HIS A 204 -18.85 -14.32 11.95
N THR A 205 -17.57 -13.95 11.84
CA THR A 205 -16.46 -14.90 11.75
C THR A 205 -15.25 -14.42 12.55
N ASP A 206 -14.50 -15.37 13.11
CA ASP A 206 -13.25 -15.10 13.82
C ASP A 206 -12.01 -15.19 12.93
N VAL A 207 -12.18 -15.61 11.67
CA VAL A 207 -11.06 -15.72 10.73
C VAL A 207 -10.76 -14.34 10.13
N PRO A 208 -9.60 -13.73 10.41
CA PRO A 208 -9.23 -12.46 9.79
C PRO A 208 -8.96 -12.66 8.30
N PRO A 209 -9.24 -11.65 7.45
CA PRO A 209 -8.91 -11.76 6.04
C PRO A 209 -7.40 -11.89 5.84
N PRO A 210 -6.96 -12.67 4.85
CA PRO A 210 -5.56 -13.08 4.70
C PRO A 210 -4.61 -11.90 4.51
N GLN A 211 -5.10 -10.74 4.08
CA GLN A 211 -4.28 -9.55 3.84
C GLN A 211 -4.12 -8.65 5.07
N LEU A 212 -4.74 -8.97 6.22
CA LEU A 212 -4.76 -8.10 7.39
C LEU A 212 -3.35 -7.76 7.91
N HIS A 213 -2.45 -8.74 7.91
CA HIS A 213 -1.09 -8.58 8.42
C HIS A 213 -0.26 -7.55 7.63
N LEU A 214 -0.47 -7.44 6.31
CA LEU A 214 0.27 -6.49 5.46
C LEU A 214 0.02 -5.02 5.79
N TYR A 215 -1.04 -4.71 6.56
CA TYR A 215 -1.47 -3.35 6.87
C TYR A 215 -1.51 -3.03 8.36
N MET A 216 -1.17 -3.99 9.23
CA MET A 216 -1.27 -3.87 10.69
C MET A 216 0.09 -3.87 11.41
N ASP A 217 1.19 -4.07 10.70
CA ASP A 217 2.55 -3.82 11.19
C ASP A 217 2.94 -2.33 11.07
#